data_AF-A0A844CPR0-F1
#
_entry.id   AF-A0A844CPR0-F1
#
_cell.length_a   1.000
_cell.length_b   1.000
_cell.length_c   1.000
_cell.angle_alpha   90.00
_cell.angle_beta   90.00
_cell.angle_gamma   90.00
#
_symmetry.space_group_name_H-M   'P 1'
#
loop_
_entity.id
_entity.type
_entity.pdbx_description
1 polymer ?
#
loop_
_entity_poly.entity_id
_entity_poly.type
_entity_poly.pdbx_seq_one_letter_code
_entity_poly.pdbx_strand_id
1 'polypeptide(L)'
;MSLPQYITINGTSYAADKLSETAKIQAANVQVVDAELARLQQQIAIAQTARNAYVSALIESVKGAKSEAAAAEAPKKPRAPRKPKAAAAAK
;
A
#
# COMPACT_ATOMS: atom_id res chain seq x y z
N MET A 1 28.85 6.34 -7.23
CA MET A 1 28.16 5.24 -6.53
C MET A 1 29.13 4.09 -6.39
N SER A 2 29.47 3.68 -5.17
CA SER A 2 30.29 2.47 -4.95
C SER A 2 29.36 1.26 -5.03
N LEU A 3 29.72 0.26 -5.83
CA LEU A 3 28.98 -1.00 -5.90
C LEU A 3 29.31 -1.86 -4.67
N PRO A 4 28.34 -2.62 -4.14
CA PRO A 4 28.61 -3.57 -3.07
C PRO A 4 29.63 -4.63 -3.51
N GLN A 5 30.32 -5.25 -2.55
CA GLN A 5 31.34 -6.28 -2.80
C GLN A 5 30.82 -7.43 -3.70
N TYR A 6 29.52 -7.73 -3.58
CA TYR A 6 28.84 -8.73 -4.39
C TYR A 6 27.51 -8.17 -4.93
N ILE A 7 27.22 -8.48 -6.19
CA ILE A 7 25.95 -8.14 -6.86
C ILE A 7 25.23 -9.46 -7.16
N THR A 8 23.98 -9.56 -6.72
CA THR A 8 23.14 -10.73 -7.01
C THR A 8 22.27 -10.42 -8.22
N ILE A 9 22.44 -11.19 -9.29
CA ILE A 9 21.66 -11.07 -10.54
C ILE A 9 21.02 -12.44 -10.79
N ASN A 10 19.70 -12.50 -10.91
CA ASN A 10 18.93 -13.74 -11.12
C ASN A 10 19.27 -14.87 -10.12
N GLY A 11 19.49 -14.52 -8.85
CA GLY A 11 19.83 -15.48 -7.79
C GLY A 11 21.28 -15.97 -7.80
N THR A 12 22.11 -15.51 -8.73
CA THR A 12 23.55 -15.80 -8.76
C THR A 12 24.33 -14.60 -8.23
N SER A 13 25.24 -14.84 -7.30
CA SER A 13 26.09 -13.81 -6.71
C SER A 13 27.39 -13.66 -7.50
N TYR A 14 27.72 -12.44 -7.89
CA TYR A 14 28.93 -12.09 -8.63
C TYR A 14 29.77 -11.11 -7.82
N ALA A 15 31.07 -11.37 -7.70
CA ALA A 15 32.00 -10.43 -7.09
C ALA A 15 32.11 -9.18 -7.97
N ALA A 16 31.78 -8.00 -7.43
CA ALA A 16 31.76 -6.76 -8.21
C ALA A 16 33.13 -6.40 -8.79
N ASP A 17 34.21 -6.76 -8.11
CA ASP A 17 35.59 -6.52 -8.55
C ASP A 17 36.00 -7.37 -9.75
N LYS A 18 35.28 -8.46 -10.01
CA LYS A 18 35.52 -9.37 -11.15
C LYS A 18 34.68 -9.02 -12.37
N LEU A 19 33.77 -8.06 -12.26
CA LEU A 19 32.93 -7.62 -13.37
C LEU A 19 33.68 -6.64 -14.27
N SER A 20 33.43 -6.73 -15.58
CA SER A 20 33.87 -5.70 -16.53
C SER A 20 33.17 -4.37 -16.24
N GLU A 21 33.75 -3.27 -16.70
CA GLU A 21 33.13 -1.95 -16.57
C GLU A 21 31.74 -1.90 -17.23
N THR A 22 31.60 -2.55 -18.39
CA THR A 22 30.32 -2.69 -19.07
C THR A 22 29.30 -3.46 -18.23
N ALA A 23 29.70 -4.54 -17.54
CA ALA A 23 28.81 -5.30 -16.68
C ALA A 23 28.37 -4.52 -15.44
N LYS A 24 29.26 -3.70 -14.86
CA LYS A 24 28.93 -2.80 -13.75
C LYS A 24 27.88 -1.76 -14.15
N ILE A 25 28.03 -1.15 -15.32
CA ILE A 25 27.05 -0.20 -15.86
C ILE A 25 25.68 -0.88 -16.04
N GLN A 26 25.66 -2.08 -16.64
CA GLN A 26 24.39 -2.79 -16.82
C GLN A 26 23.76 -3.21 -15.50
N ALA A 27 24.56 -3.63 -14.51
CA ALA A 27 24.04 -3.94 -13.17
C ALA A 27 23.39 -2.71 -12.51
N ALA A 28 23.98 -1.52 -12.65
CA ALA A 28 23.37 -0.29 -12.15
C ALA A 28 22.06 0.03 -12.88
N ASN A 29 22.01 -0.15 -14.20
CA ASN A 29 20.78 0.06 -14.99
C ASN A 29 19.67 -0.90 -14.53
N VAL A 30 19.98 -2.18 -14.31
CA VAL A 30 19.02 -3.17 -13.81
C VAL A 30 18.46 -2.76 -12.46
N GLN A 31 19.30 -2.32 -11.51
CA GLN A 31 18.84 -1.85 -10.20
C GLN A 31 17.86 -0.68 -10.28
N VAL A 32 18.09 0.25 -11.21
CA VAL A 32 17.17 1.37 -11.46
C VAL A 32 15.84 0.87 -12.02
N VAL A 33 15.87 -0.04 -12.99
CA VAL A 33 14.65 -0.62 -13.57
C VAL A 33 13.87 -1.43 -12.53
N ASP A 34 14.54 -2.18 -11.66
CA ASP A 34 13.91 -2.95 -10.59
C ASP A 34 13.19 -2.03 -9.60
N ALA A 35 13.79 -0.89 -9.24
CA ALA A 35 13.13 0.11 -8.39
C ALA A 35 11.87 0.69 -9.05
N GLU A 36 11.92 0.97 -10.36
CA GLU A 36 10.75 1.43 -11.11
C GLU A 36 9.66 0.36 -11.22
N LEU A 37 10.04 -0.91 -11.43
CA LEU A 37 9.09 -2.03 -11.43
C LEU A 37 8.38 -2.16 -10.07
N ALA A 38 9.11 -2.05 -8.96
CA ALA A 38 8.51 -2.06 -7.63
C ALA A 38 7.52 -0.91 -7.44
N ARG A 39 7.87 0.31 -7.90
CA ARG A 39 7.00 1.49 -7.87
C ARG A 39 5.72 1.26 -8.69
N LEU A 40 5.83 0.69 -9.89
CA LEU A 40 4.68 0.38 -10.74
C LEU A 40 3.78 -0.69 -10.12
N GLN A 41 4.36 -1.72 -9.53
CA GLN A 41 3.59 -2.75 -8.81
C GLN A 41 2.77 -2.16 -7.66
N GLN A 42 3.32 -1.21 -6.91
CA GLN A 42 2.58 -0.49 -5.88
C GLN A 42 1.39 0.29 -6.47
N GLN A 43 1.57 0.96 -7.60
CA GLN A 43 0.47 1.68 -8.28
C GLN A 43 -0.61 0.73 -8.80
N ILE A 44 -0.21 -0.42 -9.32
CA ILE A 44 -1.15 -1.47 -9.73
C ILE A 44 -1.98 -1.94 -8.54
N ALA A 45 -1.36 -2.18 -7.37
CA ALA A 45 -2.09 -2.60 -6.17
C ALA A 45 -3.11 -1.53 -5.70
N ILE A 46 -2.74 -0.25 -5.76
CA ILE A 46 -3.65 0.87 -5.46
C ILE A 46 -4.83 0.88 -6.44
N ALA A 47 -4.53 0.80 -7.75
CA ALA A 47 -5.56 0.82 -8.79
C ALA A 47 -6.50 -0.39 -8.70
N GLN A 48 -5.98 -1.58 -8.40
CA GLN A 48 -6.78 -2.79 -8.18
C GLN A 48 -7.74 -2.61 -7.00
N THR A 49 -7.27 -2.03 -5.90
CA THR A 49 -8.11 -1.73 -4.72
C THR A 49 -9.25 -0.78 -5.09
N ALA A 50 -8.94 0.32 -5.78
CA ALA A 50 -9.94 1.27 -6.25
C ALA A 50 -10.95 0.63 -7.22
N ARG A 51 -10.46 -0.16 -8.18
CA ARG A 51 -11.30 -0.90 -9.12
C ARG A 51 -12.28 -1.81 -8.39
N ASN A 52 -11.82 -2.57 -7.40
CA ASN A 52 -12.68 -3.47 -6.65
C ASN A 52 -13.78 -2.70 -5.90
N ALA A 53 -13.44 -1.58 -5.26
CA ALA A 53 -14.43 -0.71 -4.61
C ALA A 53 -15.48 -0.18 -5.60
N TYR A 54 -15.06 0.28 -6.78
CA TYR A 54 -15.98 0.77 -7.80
C TYR A 54 -16.85 -0.34 -8.39
N VAL A 55 -16.31 -1.54 -8.58
CA VAL A 55 -17.09 -2.71 -9.01
C VAL A 55 -18.14 -3.08 -7.96
N SER A 56 -17.79 -3.08 -6.67
CA SER A 56 -18.76 -3.33 -5.59
C SER A 56 -19.89 -2.29 -5.60
N ALA A 57 -19.56 -1.01 -5.69
CA ALA A 57 -20.55 0.08 -5.76
C ALA A 57 -21.44 -0.03 -7.02
N LEU A 58 -20.87 -0.43 -8.15
CA LEU A 58 -21.62 -0.67 -9.39
C LEU A 58 -22.57 -1.86 -9.25
N ILE A 59 -22.14 -2.96 -8.63
CA ILE A 59 -23.01 -4.11 -8.38
C ILE A 59 -24.17 -3.72 -7.47
N GLU A 60 -23.93 -2.92 -6.43
CA GLU A 60 -24.98 -2.42 -5.55
C GLU A 60 -26.00 -1.56 -6.32
N SER A 61 -25.53 -0.65 -7.18
CA SER A 61 -26.41 0.22 -7.96
C SER A 61 -27.25 -0.55 -9.00
N VAL A 62 -26.68 -1.58 -9.62
CA VAL A 62 -27.39 -2.40 -10.61
C VAL A 62 -28.32 -3.44 -9.96
N LYS A 63 -27.96 -3.97 -8.78
CA LYS A 63 -28.75 -5.00 -8.07
C LYS A 63 -29.97 -4.43 -7.33
N GLY A 64 -30.04 -3.13 -7.09
CA GLY A 64 -31.20 -2.57 -6.38
C GLY A 64 -31.32 -1.06 -6.40
N ALA A 65 -32.05 -0.55 -7.40
CA ALA A 65 -32.92 0.63 -7.29
C ALA A 65 -34.10 0.40 -6.31
N LYS A 66 -33.80 -0.12 -5.10
CA LYS A 66 -34.71 -0.22 -3.95
C LYS A 66 -33.91 0.01 -2.67
N SER A 67 -33.38 1.21 -2.48
CA SER A 67 -33.21 1.83 -1.15
C SER A 67 -32.62 3.24 -1.31
N GLU A 68 -33.32 4.14 -2.00
CA GLU A 68 -32.97 5.56 -2.04
C GLU A 68 -33.94 6.41 -1.19
N ALA A 69 -34.46 5.88 -0.08
CA ALA A 69 -35.43 6.61 0.75
C ALA A 69 -35.27 6.51 2.29
N ALA A 70 -34.11 6.08 2.83
CA ALA A 70 -33.99 5.92 4.29
C ALA A 70 -32.63 6.26 4.93
N ALA A 71 -31.83 7.17 4.36
CA ALA A 71 -30.60 7.62 5.03
C ALA A 71 -30.42 9.16 5.10
N ALA A 72 -31.38 9.94 4.62
CA ALA A 72 -31.52 11.32 5.02
C ALA A 72 -32.52 11.37 6.20
N GLU A 73 -32.04 11.75 7.38
CA GLU A 73 -32.79 12.14 8.59
C GLU A 73 -32.79 11.16 9.78
N ALA A 74 -31.73 11.24 10.60
CA ALA A 74 -31.85 11.36 12.06
C ALA A 74 -30.52 11.87 12.67
N PRO A 75 -30.49 13.02 13.37
CA PRO A 75 -29.28 13.55 13.97
C PRO A 75 -28.86 12.64 15.14
N LYS A 76 -27.66 12.05 15.06
CA LYS A 76 -27.08 11.29 16.18
C LYS A 76 -26.79 12.26 17.33
N LYS A 77 -27.58 12.19 18.40
CA LYS A 77 -27.39 12.94 19.65
C LYS A 77 -25.94 12.80 20.14
N PRO A 78 -25.31 13.87 20.65
CA PRO A 78 -23.91 13.84 21.08
C PRO A 78 -23.73 12.83 22.22
N ARG A 79 -22.71 11.96 22.09
CA ARG A 79 -22.32 11.01 23.14
C ARG A 79 -21.95 11.79 24.40
N ALA A 80 -22.66 11.55 25.50
CA ALA A 80 -22.39 12.15 26.79
C ALA A 80 -20.96 11.82 27.27
N PRO A 81 -20.25 12.77 27.93
CA PRO A 81 -18.90 12.53 28.43
C PRO A 81 -18.91 11.49 29.54
N ARG A 82 -18.01 10.50 29.45
CA ARG A 82 -17.80 9.50 30.50
C ARG A 82 -17.23 10.22 31.73
N LYS A 83 -17.96 10.23 32.84
CA LYS A 83 -17.43 10.66 34.16
C LYS A 83 -16.17 9.84 34.47
N PRO A 84 -15.03 10.46 34.87
CA PRO A 84 -13.94 9.71 35.47
C PRO A 84 -14.42 9.21 36.84
N LYS A 85 -14.40 7.89 37.05
CA LYS A 85 -14.60 7.32 38.39
C LYS A 85 -13.42 7.77 39.24
N ALA A 86 -13.72 8.60 40.23
CA ALA A 86 -12.79 9.17 41.18
C ALA A 86 -11.89 8.10 41.83
N ALA A 87 -10.66 8.52 42.09
CA ALA A 87 -9.77 7.89 43.05
C ALA A 87 -10.51 7.65 44.37
N ALA A 88 -10.41 6.44 44.89
CA ALA A 88 -10.60 6.16 46.30
C ALA A 88 -9.35 5.42 46.77
N ALA A 89 -8.44 6.20 47.35
CA ALA A 89 -7.49 5.70 48.33
C ALA A 89 -8.26 5.10 49.51
N ALA A 90 -7.76 4.01 50.09
CA ALA A 90 -7.53 3.88 51.53
C ALA A 90 -7.17 2.44 51.92
N LYS A 91 -6.02 2.36 52.63
CA LYS A 91 -5.54 1.32 53.54
C LYS A 91 -5.14 -0.05 52.99
#